data_AF-A0A1B6I5U2-F1
#
_entry.id   AF-A0A1B6I5U2-F1
#
_cell.length_a   1.000
_cell.length_b   1.000
_cell.length_c   1.000
_cell.angle_alpha   90.00
_cell.angle_beta   90.00
_cell.angle_gamma   90.00
#
_symmetry.space_group_name_H-M   'P 1'
#
loop_
_entity.id
_entity.type
_entity.pdbx_description
1 polymer ?
#
loop_
_entity_poly.entity_id
_entity_poly.type
_entity_poly.pdbx_seq_one_letter_code
_entity_poly.pdbx_strand_id
1 'polypeptide(L)'
;QHICICCRVHQKQSASTCAANNPQLKRKLEDVARKLEVLYDGLRENKLSGTTLTSLHQLVQLVQRGDYMNALQLHTQLISGHDFSQICAFMPGLKVLIQLALQLGVYLQ
;
A
#
# COMPACT_ATOMS: atom_id res chain seq x y z
N GLN A 1 -6.10 -9.73 -8.74
CA GLN A 1 -5.25 -8.63 -9.23
C GLN A 1 -4.45 -7.90 -8.12
N HIS A 2 -4.70 -8.13 -6.82
CA HIS A 2 -3.94 -7.50 -5.72
C HIS A 2 -2.49 -8.00 -5.52
N ILE A 3 -2.10 -9.12 -6.13
CA ILE A 3 -0.76 -9.71 -5.99
C ILE A 3 0.28 -9.03 -6.89
N CYS A 4 -0.15 -8.27 -7.91
CA CYS A 4 0.75 -7.68 -8.90
C CYS A 4 1.65 -6.56 -8.35
N ILE A 5 1.22 -5.79 -7.35
CA ILE A 5 1.99 -4.64 -6.85
C ILE A 5 3.24 -5.11 -6.09
N CYS A 6 3.09 -6.15 -5.25
CA CYS A 6 4.21 -6.73 -4.53
C CYS A 6 5.17 -7.48 -5.47
N CYS A 7 4.61 -8.21 -6.46
CA CYS A 7 5.41 -8.96 -7.42
C CYS A 7 6.22 -8.03 -8.35
N ARG A 8 5.68 -6.88 -8.80
CA ARG A 8 6.42 -5.93 -9.65
C ARG A 8 7.54 -5.21 -8.89
N VAL A 9 7.36 -4.91 -7.61
CA VAL A 9 8.42 -4.35 -6.75
C VAL A 9 9.51 -5.40 -6.48
N HIS A 10 9.14 -6.67 -6.27
CA HIS A 10 10.09 -7.75 -6.06
C HIS A 10 10.85 -8.15 -7.34
N GLN A 11 10.20 -8.11 -8.51
CA GLN A 11 10.76 -8.50 -9.81
C GLN A 11 11.72 -7.46 -10.40
N LYS A 12 11.59 -6.17 -10.02
CA LYS A 12 12.57 -5.13 -10.43
C LYS A 12 13.77 -5.03 -9.47
N GLN A 13 13.71 -5.69 -8.31
CA GLN A 13 14.85 -5.81 -7.38
C GLN A 13 15.92 -6.78 -7.90
N SER A 14 15.55 -7.79 -8.70
CA SER A 14 16.49 -8.80 -9.23
C SER A 14 17.26 -8.36 -10.47
N ALA A 15 16.81 -7.33 -11.19
CA ALA A 15 17.46 -6.83 -12.42
C ALA A 15 18.43 -5.66 -12.18
N SER A 16 18.53 -5.11 -10.97
CA SER A 16 19.47 -4.05 -10.65
C SER A 16 20.28 -4.43 -9.43
N THR A 17 21.50 -4.87 -9.69
CA THR A 17 22.58 -5.18 -8.74
C THR A 17 22.91 -4.06 -7.75
N CYS A 18 22.21 -2.92 -7.79
CA CYS A 18 22.31 -1.79 -6.87
C CYS A 18 21.29 -1.82 -5.71
N ALA A 19 20.26 -2.66 -5.78
CA ALA A 19 19.16 -2.66 -4.82
C ALA A 19 19.49 -3.44 -3.51
N ALA A 20 20.69 -4.01 -3.42
CA ALA A 20 21.22 -4.65 -2.21
C ALA A 20 21.60 -3.65 -1.09
N ASN A 21 21.63 -2.34 -1.35
CA ASN A 21 22.25 -1.37 -0.42
C ASN A 21 21.27 -0.55 0.46
N ASN A 22 19.96 -0.83 0.43
CA ASN A 22 18.97 -0.05 1.19
C ASN A 22 18.22 -0.92 2.23
N PRO A 23 18.85 -1.24 3.38
CA PRO A 23 18.19 -1.99 4.46
C PRO A 23 16.91 -1.31 4.96
N GLN A 24 16.80 0.02 4.81
CA GLN A 24 15.60 0.79 5.11
C GLN A 24 14.42 0.45 4.18
N LEU A 25 14.67 0.24 2.88
CA LEU A 25 13.63 -0.11 1.92
C LEU A 25 13.09 -1.51 2.21
N LYS A 26 13.99 -2.47 2.47
CA LYS A 26 13.64 -3.85 2.79
C LYS A 26 12.74 -3.93 4.03
N ARG A 27 13.12 -3.24 5.12
CA ARG A 27 12.31 -3.13 6.34
C ARG A 27 10.93 -2.54 6.09
N LYS A 28 10.83 -1.51 5.24
CA LYS A 28 9.55 -0.89 4.90
C LYS A 28 8.68 -1.81 4.05
N LEU A 29 9.24 -2.56 3.11
CA LEU A 29 8.49 -3.55 2.33
C LEU A 29 7.96 -4.69 3.21
N GLU A 30 8.76 -5.19 4.16
CA GLU A 30 8.31 -6.18 5.14
C GLU A 30 7.18 -5.65 6.04
N ASP A 31 7.24 -4.36 6.39
CA ASP A 31 6.17 -3.70 7.14
C ASP A 31 4.86 -3.66 6.32
N VAL A 32 4.95 -3.24 5.05
CA VAL A 32 3.82 -3.23 4.13
C VAL A 32 3.22 -4.62 3.94
N ALA A 33 4.07 -5.65 3.80
CA ALA A 33 3.63 -7.03 3.66
C ALA A 33 2.80 -7.49 4.87
N ARG A 34 3.28 -7.24 6.10
CA ARG A 34 2.50 -7.52 7.32
C ARG A 34 1.18 -6.77 7.36
N LYS A 35 1.14 -5.51 6.90
CA LYS A 35 -0.10 -4.72 6.86
C LYS A 35 -1.09 -5.26 5.83
N LEU A 36 -0.62 -5.77 4.70
CA LEU A 36 -1.44 -6.48 3.73
C LEU A 36 -2.05 -7.74 4.35
N GLU A 37 -1.31 -8.49 5.16
CA GLU A 37 -1.88 -9.66 5.85
C GLU A 37 -3.04 -9.26 6.78
N VAL A 38 -2.87 -8.19 7.56
CA VAL A 38 -3.95 -7.65 8.42
C VAL A 38 -5.17 -7.21 7.59
N LEU A 39 -4.94 -6.60 6.43
CA LEU A 39 -6.01 -6.26 5.49
C LEU A 39 -6.77 -7.51 5.01
N TYR A 40 -6.05 -8.55 4.60
CA TYR A 40 -6.64 -9.80 4.14
C TYR A 40 -7.43 -10.50 5.27
N ASP A 41 -6.91 -10.49 6.49
CA ASP A 41 -7.62 -11.02 7.66
C ASP A 41 -8.91 -10.23 7.91
N GLY A 42 -8.86 -8.90 7.86
CA GLY A 42 -10.03 -8.03 8.01
C GLY A 42 -11.09 -8.24 6.92
N LEU A 43 -10.69 -8.52 5.67
CA LEU A 43 -11.60 -8.92 4.59
C LEU A 43 -12.27 -10.26 4.88
N ARG A 44 -11.50 -11.23 5.39
CA ARG A 44 -11.98 -12.58 5.69
C ARG A 44 -12.95 -12.60 6.86
N GLU A 45 -12.66 -11.82 7.89
CA GLU A 45 -13.52 -11.66 9.06
C GLU A 45 -14.71 -10.73 8.82
N ASN A 46 -14.86 -10.17 7.60
CA ASN A 46 -15.90 -9.19 7.25
C ASN A 46 -15.92 -7.96 8.18
N LYS A 47 -14.76 -7.62 8.76
CA LYS A 47 -14.61 -6.49 9.68
C LYS A 47 -14.59 -5.14 8.98
N LEU A 48 -14.46 -5.12 7.65
CA LEU A 48 -14.38 -3.90 6.85
C LEU A 48 -15.76 -3.48 6.35
N SER A 49 -16.15 -2.24 6.66
CA SER A 49 -17.33 -1.62 6.07
C SER A 49 -17.25 -1.53 4.55
N GLY A 50 -18.40 -1.60 3.85
CA GLY A 50 -18.46 -1.49 2.39
C GLY A 50 -17.86 -0.18 1.85
N THR A 51 -17.94 0.90 2.63
CA THR A 51 -17.30 2.19 2.34
C THR A 51 -15.78 2.04 2.32
N THR A 52 -15.21 1.41 3.35
CA THR A 52 -13.78 1.15 3.48
C THR A 52 -13.25 0.31 2.32
N LEU A 53 -13.99 -0.75 1.95
CA LEU A 53 -13.64 -1.63 0.84
C LEU A 53 -13.57 -0.87 -0.50
N THR A 54 -14.56 0.00 -0.75
CA THR A 54 -14.61 0.86 -1.94
C THR A 54 -13.43 1.82 -2.00
N SER A 55 -13.12 2.48 -0.89
CA SER A 55 -12.00 3.41 -0.81
C SER A 55 -10.65 2.71 -0.97
N LEU A 56 -10.51 1.48 -0.47
CA LEU A 56 -9.32 0.64 -0.71
C LEU A 56 -9.13 0.34 -2.20
N HIS A 57 -10.21 -0.03 -2.89
CA HIS A 57 -10.16 -0.23 -4.35
C HIS A 57 -9.75 1.06 -5.08
N GLN A 58 -10.32 2.21 -4.72
CA GLN A 58 -9.90 3.49 -5.29
C GLN A 58 -8.43 3.79 -5.02
N LEU A 59 -7.96 3.56 -3.79
CA LEU A 59 -6.56 3.79 -3.43
C LEU A 59 -5.62 2.93 -4.29
N VAL A 60 -5.95 1.66 -4.48
CA VAL A 60 -5.20 0.75 -5.34
C VAL A 60 -5.19 1.22 -6.79
N GLN A 61 -6.33 1.70 -7.32
CA GLN A 61 -6.41 2.26 -8.68
C GLN A 61 -5.54 3.51 -8.85
N LEU A 62 -5.53 4.40 -7.87
CA LEU A 62 -4.70 5.61 -7.88
C LEU A 62 -3.21 5.27 -7.85
N VAL A 63 -2.80 4.34 -6.99
CA VAL A 63 -1.41 3.84 -6.95
C VAL A 63 -1.02 3.17 -8.28
N GLN A 64 -1.92 2.43 -8.92
CA GLN A 64 -1.67 1.83 -10.24
C GLN A 64 -1.53 2.87 -11.35
N ARG A 65 -2.29 3.97 -11.30
CA ARG A 65 -2.14 5.10 -12.23
C ARG A 65 -0.89 5.95 -12.00
N GLY A 66 -0.20 5.77 -10.87
CA GLY A 66 0.87 6.68 -10.44
C GLY A 66 0.36 7.96 -9.78
N ASP A 67 -0.94 8.04 -9.48
CA ASP A 67 -1.61 9.15 -8.80
C ASP A 67 -1.41 9.09 -7.28
N TYR A 68 -0.15 9.19 -6.85
CA TYR A 68 0.22 9.09 -5.43
C TYR A 68 -0.35 10.21 -4.55
N MET A 69 -0.54 11.41 -5.11
CA MET A 69 -1.15 12.54 -4.37
C MET A 69 -2.61 12.25 -4.02
N ASN A 70 -3.40 11.79 -4.99
CA ASN A 70 -4.80 11.42 -4.77
C ASN A 70 -4.89 10.23 -3.79
N ALA A 71 -3.97 9.26 -3.89
CA ALA A 71 -3.93 8.13 -2.96
C ALA A 71 -3.68 8.58 -1.51
N LEU A 72 -2.79 9.56 -1.30
CA LEU A 72 -2.55 10.18 0.01
C LEU A 72 -3.77 10.99 0.50
N GLN A 73 -4.42 11.73 -0.39
CA GLN A 73 -5.60 12.54 -0.03
C GLN A 73 -6.76 11.64 0.41
N LEU A 74 -7.00 10.55 -0.32
CA LEU A 74 -8.01 9.55 0.01
C LEU A 74 -7.67 8.78 1.29
N HIS A 75 -6.38 8.48 1.52
CA HIS A 75 -5.89 7.95 2.79
C HIS A 75 -6.20 8.88 3.97
N THR A 76 -5.96 10.19 3.82
CA THR A 76 -6.30 11.19 4.85
C THR A 76 -7.80 11.24 5.14
N GLN A 77 -8.64 11.19 4.10
CA GLN A 77 -10.10 11.18 4.27
C GLN A 77 -10.56 9.94 5.06
N LEU A 78 -9.97 8.78 4.78
CA LEU A 78 -10.29 7.55 5.48
C LEU A 78 -9.91 7.59 6.97
N ILE A 79 -8.73 8.10 7.31
CA ILE A 79 -8.32 8.22 8.71
C ILE A 79 -9.09 9.28 9.49
N SER A 80 -9.67 10.27 8.81
CA SER A 80 -10.60 11.23 9.38
C SER A 80 -12.04 10.70 9.46
N GLY A 81 -12.32 9.55 8.85
CA GLY A 81 -13.63 8.89 8.86
C GLY A 81 -13.89 8.04 10.10
N HIS A 82 -15.13 7.57 10.24
CA HIS A 82 -15.60 6.80 11.39
C HIS A 82 -15.01 5.37 11.45
N ASP A 83 -14.58 4.83 10.30
CA ASP A 83 -14.01 3.48 10.18
C ASP A 83 -12.52 3.41 10.58
N PHE A 84 -11.94 4.49 11.15
CA PHE A 84 -10.52 4.58 11.48
C PHE A 84 -10.01 3.37 12.29
N SER A 85 -10.77 2.91 13.28
CA SER A 85 -10.43 1.75 14.12
C SER A 85 -10.13 0.48 13.30
N GLN A 86 -10.87 0.24 12.23
CA GLN A 86 -10.74 -0.95 11.39
C GLN A 86 -9.56 -0.83 10.41
N ILE A 87 -9.27 0.39 9.97
CA ILE A 87 -8.27 0.67 8.92
C ILE A 87 -6.91 1.12 9.47
N CYS A 88 -6.85 1.59 10.72
CA CYS A 88 -5.62 2.14 11.30
C CYS A 88 -4.50 1.09 11.39
N ALA A 89 -4.86 -0.20 11.47
CA ALA A 89 -3.91 -1.29 11.57
C ALA A 89 -3.05 -1.46 10.30
N PHE A 90 -3.60 -1.16 9.12
CA PHE A 90 -2.89 -1.29 7.84
C PHE A 90 -2.59 0.03 7.11
N MET A 91 -3.25 1.13 7.48
CA MET A 91 -3.02 2.48 6.94
C MET A 91 -1.59 2.99 6.96
N PRO A 92 -0.79 2.84 8.05
CA PRO A 92 0.60 3.27 8.02
C PRO A 92 1.43 2.49 7.00
N GLY A 93 1.10 1.22 6.74
CA GLY A 93 1.73 0.41 5.70
C GLY A 93 1.46 0.98 4.30
N LEU A 94 0.20 1.28 3.98
CA LEU A 94 -0.16 1.90 2.69
C LEU A 94 0.53 3.25 2.47
N LYS A 95 0.58 4.11 3.49
CA LYS A 95 1.29 5.39 3.42
C LYS A 95 2.77 5.19 3.13
N VAL A 96 3.43 4.26 3.82
CA VAL A 96 4.84 3.93 3.60
C VAL A 96 5.07 3.41 2.18
N LEU A 97 4.18 2.56 1.65
CA LEU A 97 4.25 2.09 0.26
C LEU A 97 4.20 3.25 -0.73
N ILE A 98 3.21 4.14 -0.60
CA ILE A 98 3.04 5.30 -1.49
C ILE A 98 4.26 6.22 -1.42
N GLN A 99 4.75 6.48 -0.21
CA GLN A 99 5.88 7.36 0.01
C GLN A 99 7.20 6.77 -0.53
N LEU A 100 7.36 5.45 -0.44
CA LEU A 100 8.47 4.76 -1.07
C LEU A 100 8.38 4.79 -2.60
N ALA A 101 7.19 4.59 -3.16
CA ALA A 101 6.97 4.64 -4.61
C ALA A 101 7.29 6.03 -5.17
N LEU A 102 6.87 7.09 -4.45
CA LEU A 102 7.25 8.48 -4.72
C LEU A 102 8.77 8.69 -4.64
N GLN A 103 9.41 8.20 -3.57
CA GLN A 103 10.84 8.42 -3.32
C GLN A 103 11.74 7.67 -4.31
N LEU A 104 11.32 6.48 -4.75
CA LEU A 104 12.06 5.68 -5.73
C LEU A 104 11.74 6.04 -7.19
N GLY A 105 10.73 6.89 -7.43
CA GLY A 105 10.28 7.24 -8.78
C GLY A 105 9.81 6.04 -9.61
N VAL A 106 9.40 4.94 -8.96
CA VAL A 106 8.94 3.74 -9.64
C VAL A 106 7.49 3.96 -10.06
N TYR A 107 7.30 4.41 -11.29
CA TYR A 107 5.99 4.40 -11.93
C TYR A 107 5.64 2.96 -12.29
N LEU A 108 4.54 2.45 -11.73
CA LEU A 108 3.92 1.17 -12.12
C LEU A 108 3.25 1.33 -13.48
N GLN A 109 4.02 1.62 -14.54
CA GLN A 109 3.52 1.46 -15.90
C GLN A 109 3.58 -0.02 -16.29
#